data_AF-R7UAV3-F1
#
_entry.id   AF-R7UAV3-F1
#
_cell.length_a   1.000
_cell.length_b   1.000
_cell.length_c   1.000
_cell.angle_alpha   90.00
_cell.angle_beta   90.00
_cell.angle_gamma   90.00
#
_symmetry.space_group_name_H-M   'P 1'
#
loop_
_entity.id
_entity.type
_entity.pdbx_description
1 polymer ?
#
loop_
_entity_poly.entity_id
_entity_poly.type
_entity_poly.pdbx_seq_one_letter_code
_entity_poly.pdbx_strand_id
1 'polypeptide(L)'
;MASCRCAPKHYYGFGKNGDKVSCKGLSKRQNSFSKNHFLEVLKNKKSSRGVNVGFGVMDNSVHTYEQKRQGLSYYYGKRKGDYVRISKYKGKFDKSYLPNWSREIFILESSVSTVPVTYKIQDQNKEPMKGTFYEDELQKVDRLPQEFRIENILKKGKEN
;
A
#
# COMPACT_ATOMS: atom_id res chain seq x y z
N MET A 1 -13.03 7.80 7.78
CA MET A 1 -11.82 7.66 8.62
C MET A 1 -10.62 7.85 7.69
N ALA A 2 -9.65 8.68 8.05
CA ALA A 2 -8.46 8.92 7.23
C ALA A 2 -7.24 8.30 7.92
N SER A 3 -6.28 7.82 7.14
CA SER A 3 -5.13 7.08 7.68
C SER A 3 -3.86 7.34 6.89
N CYS A 4 -2.74 7.46 7.59
CA CYS A 4 -1.40 7.48 7.02
C CYS A 4 -0.82 6.06 7.12
N ARG A 5 -0.49 5.43 5.99
CA ARG A 5 0.04 4.05 5.93
C ARG A 5 1.47 4.09 5.39
N CYS A 6 2.46 3.78 6.23
CA CYS A 6 3.86 3.66 5.80
C CYS A 6 4.13 2.27 5.21
N ALA A 7 3.55 1.24 5.82
CA ALA A 7 3.60 -0.12 5.36
C ALA A 7 2.30 -0.83 5.73
N PRO A 8 2.02 -2.01 5.16
CA PRO A 8 0.73 -2.65 5.34
C PRO A 8 0.44 -3.15 6.77
N LYS A 9 1.41 -3.09 7.69
CA LYS A 9 1.25 -3.39 9.14
C LYS A 9 1.52 -2.15 10.03
N HIS A 10 1.80 -1.01 9.41
CA HIS A 10 2.28 0.21 10.06
C HIS A 10 1.44 1.40 9.60
N TYR A 11 0.46 1.78 10.43
CA TYR A 11 -0.45 2.85 10.10
C TYR A 11 -0.85 3.68 11.31
N TYR A 12 -1.21 4.93 11.01
CA TYR A 12 -1.83 5.86 11.94
C TYR A 12 -3.18 6.29 11.35
N GLY A 13 -4.27 5.84 11.97
CA GLY A 13 -5.63 6.22 11.62
C GLY A 13 -6.14 7.31 12.57
N PHE A 14 -6.82 8.32 12.04
CA PHE A 14 -7.45 9.38 12.81
C PHE A 14 -8.93 9.50 12.46
N GLY A 15 -9.77 9.77 13.46
CA GLY A 15 -11.21 9.85 13.28
C GLY A 15 -11.98 10.23 14.54
N LYS A 16 -13.31 10.37 14.41
CA LYS A 16 -14.22 10.78 15.49
C LYS A 16 -14.17 9.86 16.72
N ASN A 17 -13.80 8.59 16.54
CA ASN A 17 -13.73 7.59 17.60
C ASN A 17 -12.30 7.47 18.20
N GLY A 18 -11.49 8.52 18.06
CA GLY A 18 -10.10 8.55 18.51
C GLY A 18 -9.10 7.97 17.50
N ASP A 19 -7.83 8.17 17.82
CA ASP A 19 -6.71 7.75 16.97
C ASP A 19 -6.38 6.27 17.17
N LYS A 20 -6.01 5.60 16.07
CA LYS A 20 -5.62 4.20 16.04
C LYS A 20 -4.22 4.05 15.46
N VAL A 21 -3.33 3.46 16.24
CA VAL A 21 -1.94 3.19 15.81
C VAL A 21 -1.71 1.69 15.64
N SER A 22 -1.09 1.30 14.53
CA SER A 22 -0.55 -0.04 14.33
C SER A 22 0.94 0.06 14.03
N CYS A 23 1.77 -0.64 14.81
CA CYS A 23 3.21 -0.77 14.60
C CYS A 23 3.63 -2.21 14.87
N LYS A 24 3.27 -3.17 14.00
CA LYS A 24 3.59 -4.58 14.27
C LYS A 24 5.11 -4.77 14.36
N GLY A 25 5.58 -5.32 15.48
CA GLY A 25 7.00 -5.55 15.76
C GLY A 25 7.68 -4.48 16.61
N LEU A 26 7.00 -3.36 16.95
CA LEU A 26 7.47 -2.38 17.92
C LEU A 26 6.50 -2.25 19.09
N SER A 27 7.04 -2.13 20.31
CA SER A 27 6.24 -1.92 21.51
C SER A 27 5.68 -0.50 21.55
N LYS A 28 4.35 -0.38 21.60
CA LYS A 28 3.66 0.92 21.75
C LYS A 28 3.80 1.51 23.16
N ARG A 29 4.09 0.66 24.16
CA ARG A 29 4.30 1.12 25.55
C ARG A 29 5.65 1.79 25.71
N GLN A 30 6.66 1.28 25.00
CA GLN A 30 8.05 1.76 25.09
C GLN A 30 8.35 2.84 24.05
N ASN A 31 7.55 2.96 22.99
CA ASN A 31 7.76 3.94 21.93
C ASN A 31 6.48 4.78 21.73
N SER A 32 6.60 6.10 21.88
CA SER A 32 5.50 7.05 21.65
C SER A 32 5.37 7.38 20.15
N PHE A 33 4.49 6.67 19.45
CA PHE A 33 4.25 6.91 18.01
C PHE A 33 3.16 7.96 17.79
N SER A 34 3.55 9.17 17.39
CA SER A 34 2.64 10.21 16.92
C SER A 34 2.42 10.14 15.41
N LYS A 35 1.38 10.83 14.91
CA LYS A 35 1.09 10.97 13.47
C LYS A 35 2.31 11.43 12.65
N ASN A 36 3.08 12.37 13.19
CA ASN A 36 4.22 12.98 12.51
C ASN A 36 5.32 11.96 12.22
N HIS A 37 5.57 10.99 13.11
CA HIS A 37 6.55 9.93 12.88
C HIS A 37 6.25 9.13 11.59
N PHE A 38 4.97 8.85 11.32
CA PHE A 38 4.56 8.13 10.10
C PHE A 38 4.70 9.00 8.85
N LEU A 39 4.32 10.28 8.96
CA LEU A 39 4.44 11.23 7.86
C LEU A 39 5.90 11.47 7.46
N GLU A 40 6.81 11.56 8.43
CA GLU A 40 8.24 11.72 8.19
C GLU A 40 8.84 10.49 7.49
N VAL A 41 8.48 9.28 7.90
CA VAL A 41 8.92 8.04 7.23
C VAL A 41 8.48 8.03 5.76
N LEU A 42 7.24 8.45 5.49
CA LEU A 42 6.70 8.55 4.12
C LEU A 42 7.40 9.64 3.30
N LYS A 43 7.64 10.81 3.90
CA LYS A 43 8.28 11.95 3.22
C LYS A 43 9.75 11.66 2.90
N ASN A 44 10.48 11.11 3.87
CA ASN A 44 11.92 10.90 3.76
C ASN A 44 12.28 9.57 3.07
N LYS A 45 11.30 8.69 2.85
CA LYS A 45 11.50 7.31 2.36
C LYS A 45 12.60 6.57 3.13
N LYS A 46 12.63 6.77 4.45
CA LYS A 46 13.62 6.16 5.37
C LYS A 46 12.89 5.45 6.49
N SER A 47 13.27 4.20 6.72
CA SER A 47 12.68 3.40 7.79
C SER A 47 13.11 3.94 9.15
N SER A 48 12.15 4.14 10.06
CA SER A 48 12.44 4.60 11.43
C SER A 48 12.71 3.43 12.37
N ARG A 49 13.64 3.65 13.31
CA ARG A 49 14.06 2.68 14.33
C ARG A 49 13.20 2.85 15.58
N GLY A 50 12.83 1.75 16.21
CA GLY A 50 12.26 1.72 17.56
C GLY A 50 13.04 0.75 18.44
N VAL A 51 12.90 0.90 19.75
CA VAL A 51 13.56 0.03 20.75
C VAL A 51 12.50 -0.82 21.41
N ASN A 52 12.73 -2.13 21.45
CA ASN A 52 11.96 -3.05 22.29
C ASN A 52 12.85 -3.52 23.42
N VAL A 53 12.29 -3.69 24.61
CA VAL A 53 12.96 -4.39 25.71
C VAL A 53 12.54 -5.85 25.69
N GLY A 54 13.51 -6.75 25.59
CA GLY A 54 13.32 -8.20 25.68
C GLY A 54 14.04 -8.76 26.89
N PHE A 55 13.75 -10.03 27.21
CA PHE A 55 14.48 -10.79 28.20
C PHE A 55 15.04 -12.06 27.56
N GLY A 56 16.19 -12.51 28.02
CA GLY A 56 16.86 -13.71 27.57
C GLY A 56 17.57 -14.37 28.74
N VAL A 57 17.72 -15.69 28.68
CA VAL A 57 18.45 -16.43 29.72
C VAL A 57 19.88 -16.62 29.23
N MET A 58 20.85 -16.19 30.04
CA MET A 58 22.27 -16.50 29.87
C MET A 58 22.80 -17.03 31.21
N ASP A 59 23.54 -18.14 31.19
CA ASP A 59 24.11 -18.76 32.39
C ASP A 59 23.10 -18.96 33.53
N ASN A 60 21.95 -19.56 33.21
CA ASN A 60 20.82 -19.78 34.12
C ASN A 60 20.23 -18.51 34.78
N SER A 61 20.62 -17.31 34.31
CA SER A 61 20.17 -16.02 34.83
C SER A 61 19.37 -15.25 33.78
N VAL A 62 18.30 -14.57 34.20
CA VAL A 62 17.46 -13.77 33.30
C VAL A 62 18.06 -12.38 33.11
N HIS A 63 18.43 -12.05 31.89
CA HIS A 63 18.95 -10.74 31.50
C HIS A 63 17.94 -9.98 30.65
N THR A 64 17.81 -8.68 30.92
CA THR A 64 17.00 -7.77 30.11
C THR A 64 17.89 -7.06 29.11
N TYR A 65 17.48 -6.99 27.84
CA TYR A 65 18.26 -6.37 26.76
C TYR A 65 17.41 -5.48 25.86
N GLU A 66 18.05 -4.46 25.29
CA GLU A 66 17.44 -3.57 24.31
C GLU A 66 17.62 -4.09 22.88
N GLN A 67 16.53 -4.23 22.17
CA GLN A 67 16.48 -4.59 20.76
C GLN A 67 16.17 -3.36 19.91
N LYS A 68 17.18 -2.85 19.20
CA LYS A 68 16.99 -1.81 18.18
C LYS A 68 16.43 -2.47 16.91
N ARG A 69 15.20 -2.12 16.50
CA ARG A 69 14.56 -2.66 15.29
C ARG A 69 14.14 -1.54 14.35
N GLN A 70 14.40 -1.71 13.04
CA GLN A 70 13.76 -0.88 12.02
C GLN A 70 12.30 -1.32 11.87
N GLY A 71 11.42 -0.70 12.64
CA GLY A 71 10.06 -1.19 12.76
C GLY A 71 9.01 -0.32 12.07
N LEU A 72 9.36 0.86 11.53
CA LEU A 72 8.48 1.62 10.64
C LEU A 72 9.10 1.64 9.24
N SER A 73 8.61 0.76 8.36
CA SER A 73 9.01 0.76 6.95
C SER A 73 8.15 1.74 6.16
N TYR A 74 8.77 2.42 5.18
CA TYR A 74 8.06 3.24 4.18
C TYR A 74 7.61 2.42 2.96
N TYR A 75 8.14 1.20 2.81
CA TYR A 75 7.81 0.36 1.67
C TYR A 75 6.43 -0.24 1.85
N TYR A 76 5.51 0.17 0.97
CA TYR A 76 4.17 -0.36 0.90
C TYR A 76 4.10 -1.44 -0.17
N GLY A 77 4.30 -2.71 0.21
CA GLY A 77 3.94 -3.82 -0.67
C GLY A 77 2.41 -3.90 -0.81
N LYS A 78 1.90 -3.76 -2.03
CA LYS A 78 0.44 -3.83 -2.29
C LYS A 78 -0.15 -5.16 -1.85
N ARG A 79 -1.42 -5.13 -1.45
CA ARG A 79 -2.12 -6.28 -0.86
C ARG A 79 -3.44 -6.57 -1.54
N LYS A 80 -3.85 -7.84 -1.45
CA LYS A 80 -5.17 -8.29 -1.90
C LYS A 80 -6.27 -7.37 -1.36
N GLY A 81 -7.15 -6.92 -2.25
CA GLY A 81 -8.24 -5.99 -1.96
C GLY A 81 -7.87 -4.50 -2.04
N ASP A 82 -6.61 -4.14 -2.30
CA ASP A 82 -6.26 -2.76 -2.64
C ASP A 82 -6.86 -2.38 -4.00
N TYR A 83 -7.44 -1.18 -4.08
CA TYR A 83 -7.85 -0.59 -5.35
C TYR A 83 -6.64 0.04 -6.05
N VAL A 84 -6.48 -0.25 -7.33
CA VAL A 84 -5.32 0.19 -8.12
C VAL A 84 -5.70 0.71 -9.50
N ARG A 85 -4.89 1.62 -10.04
CA ARG A 85 -4.89 2.03 -11.45
C ARG A 85 -3.65 1.50 -12.14
N ILE A 86 -3.74 1.27 -13.44
CA ILE A 86 -2.65 0.77 -14.27
C ILE A 86 -2.01 1.94 -15.00
N SER A 87 -0.69 1.94 -15.15
CA SER A 87 0.02 2.93 -15.98
C SER A 87 -0.38 2.80 -17.45
N LYS A 88 -0.62 3.92 -18.13
CA LYS A 88 -0.85 3.96 -19.58
C LYS A 88 0.49 3.92 -20.30
N TYR A 89 0.56 3.16 -21.39
CA TYR A 89 1.67 3.24 -22.33
C TYR A 89 1.72 4.64 -22.96
N LYS A 90 2.90 5.26 -22.95
CA LYS A 90 3.13 6.55 -23.62
C LYS A 90 3.74 6.33 -24.99
N GLY A 91 3.04 6.77 -26.03
CA GLY A 91 3.61 6.92 -27.36
C GLY A 91 4.64 8.06 -27.41
N LYS A 92 5.55 8.01 -28.40
CA LYS A 92 6.61 9.02 -28.59
C LYS A 92 6.09 10.46 -28.75
N PHE A 93 4.84 10.61 -29.19
CA PHE A 93 4.20 11.91 -29.44
C PHE A 93 3.06 12.23 -28.46
N ASP A 94 2.95 11.48 -27.36
CA ASP A 94 1.90 11.73 -26.39
C ASP A 94 2.13 13.03 -25.62
N LYS A 95 1.06 13.80 -25.51
CA LYS A 95 1.09 15.10 -24.86
C LYS A 95 1.29 14.93 -23.36
N SER A 96 2.22 15.69 -22.78
CA SER A 96 2.61 15.58 -21.36
C SER A 96 1.49 15.92 -20.37
N TYR A 97 0.46 16.67 -20.80
CA TYR A 97 -0.68 17.03 -19.96
C TYR A 97 -1.74 15.92 -19.82
N LEU A 98 -1.64 14.84 -20.61
CA LEU A 98 -2.57 13.72 -20.49
C LEU A 98 -2.24 12.88 -19.23
N PRO A 99 -3.26 12.36 -18.51
CA PRO A 99 -3.01 11.50 -17.35
C PRO A 99 -2.28 10.20 -17.72
N ASN A 100 -1.27 9.83 -16.94
CA ASN A 100 -0.46 8.62 -17.15
C ASN A 100 -1.09 7.33 -16.58
N TRP A 101 -2.27 7.43 -15.96
CA TRP A 101 -2.93 6.33 -15.26
C TRP A 101 -4.28 6.03 -15.90
N SER A 102 -4.70 4.77 -15.85
CA SER A 102 -6.03 4.32 -16.29
C SER A 102 -7.14 5.07 -15.54
N ARG A 103 -8.27 5.29 -16.22
CA ARG A 103 -9.47 5.81 -15.55
C ARG A 103 -10.17 4.73 -14.73
N GLU A 104 -10.18 3.51 -15.27
CA GLU A 104 -10.67 2.32 -14.60
C GLU A 104 -9.84 1.98 -13.36
N ILE A 105 -10.54 1.50 -12.34
CA ILE A 105 -9.97 1.08 -11.07
C ILE A 105 -10.18 -0.42 -10.94
N PHE A 106 -9.08 -1.12 -10.75
CA PHE A 106 -9.00 -2.57 -10.59
C PHE A 106 -8.80 -2.92 -9.12
N ILE A 107 -9.06 -4.17 -8.80
CA ILE A 107 -8.86 -4.74 -7.47
C ILE A 107 -7.64 -5.64 -7.53
N LEU A 108 -6.70 -5.47 -6.60
CA LEU A 108 -5.56 -6.36 -6.49
C LEU A 108 -6.01 -7.72 -5.98
N GLU A 109 -5.74 -8.79 -6.72
CA GLU A 109 -6.16 -10.14 -6.39
C GLU A 109 -5.10 -10.86 -5.56
N SER A 110 -3.86 -10.85 -6.03
CA SER A 110 -2.74 -11.54 -5.37
C SER A 110 -1.39 -10.98 -5.78
N SER A 111 -0.38 -11.18 -4.93
CA SER A 111 1.02 -10.92 -5.25
C SER A 111 1.72 -12.22 -5.62
N VAL A 112 2.50 -12.22 -6.70
CA VAL A 112 3.32 -13.35 -7.14
C VAL A 112 4.77 -13.06 -6.77
N SER A 113 5.41 -14.01 -6.09
CA SER A 113 6.80 -13.90 -5.61
C SER A 113 7.84 -14.13 -6.71
N THR A 114 7.71 -13.42 -7.84
CA THR A 114 8.72 -13.34 -8.89
C THR A 114 9.82 -12.34 -8.52
N VAL A 115 10.92 -12.33 -9.28
CA VAL A 115 11.99 -11.33 -9.14
C VAL A 115 12.03 -10.49 -10.42
N PRO A 116 11.54 -9.24 -10.42
CA PRO A 116 10.89 -8.53 -9.32
C PRO A 116 9.44 -8.99 -9.06
N VAL A 117 8.88 -8.61 -7.90
CA VAL A 117 7.52 -9.00 -7.47
C VAL A 117 6.50 -8.46 -8.46
N THR A 118 5.57 -9.32 -8.88
CA THR A 118 4.48 -8.96 -9.77
C THR A 118 3.12 -9.19 -9.10
N TYR A 119 2.07 -8.62 -9.68
CA TYR A 119 0.73 -8.60 -9.12
C TYR A 119 -0.31 -9.02 -10.13
N LYS A 120 -1.29 -9.81 -9.68
CA LYS A 120 -2.51 -10.11 -10.43
C LYS A 120 -3.61 -9.17 -9.97
N ILE A 121 -4.40 -8.68 -10.92
CA ILE A 121 -5.51 -7.77 -10.69
C ILE A 121 -6.77 -8.33 -11.36
N GLN A 122 -7.91 -7.90 -10.86
CA GLN A 122 -9.23 -8.22 -11.40
C GLN A 122 -10.04 -6.93 -11.57
N ASP A 123 -11.05 -6.97 -12.42
CA ASP A 123 -11.98 -5.85 -12.60
C ASP A 123 -12.93 -5.71 -11.38
N GLN A 124 -13.95 -4.84 -11.49
CA GLN A 124 -14.97 -4.68 -10.44
C GLN A 124 -15.99 -5.82 -10.40
N ASN A 125 -16.16 -6.56 -11.49
CA ASN A 125 -16.99 -7.77 -11.57
C ASN A 125 -16.27 -9.04 -11.10
N LYS A 126 -15.02 -8.92 -10.62
CA LYS A 126 -14.13 -10.02 -10.20
C LYS A 126 -13.65 -10.90 -11.36
N GLU A 127 -13.62 -10.37 -12.56
CA GLU A 127 -13.00 -11.02 -13.70
C GLU A 127 -11.49 -10.77 -13.68
N PRO A 128 -10.66 -11.83 -13.66
CA PRO A 128 -9.20 -11.67 -13.61
C PRO A 128 -8.69 -11.08 -14.92
N MET A 129 -7.84 -10.06 -14.83
CA MET A 129 -7.15 -9.50 -15.99
C MET A 129 -6.07 -10.48 -16.48
N LYS A 130 -5.90 -10.56 -17.80
CA LYS A 130 -4.83 -11.35 -18.40
C LYS A 130 -3.48 -10.71 -18.11
N GLY A 131 -2.54 -11.50 -17.60
CA GLY A 131 -1.17 -11.08 -17.32
C GLY A 131 -0.89 -10.74 -15.85
N THR A 132 0.29 -10.19 -15.62
CA THR A 132 0.78 -9.76 -14.30
C THR A 132 1.46 -8.41 -14.45
N PHE A 133 1.35 -7.57 -13.42
CA PHE A 133 1.82 -6.19 -13.44
C PHE A 133 2.94 -5.98 -12.42
N TYR A 134 3.90 -5.12 -12.74
CA TYR A 134 4.93 -4.70 -11.79
C TYR A 134 4.38 -3.69 -10.78
N GLU A 135 5.08 -3.53 -9.64
CA GLU A 135 4.71 -2.56 -8.60
C GLU A 135 4.63 -1.12 -9.14
N ASP A 136 5.54 -0.75 -10.03
CA ASP A 136 5.65 0.59 -10.62
C ASP A 136 4.54 0.88 -11.65
N GLU A 137 3.94 -0.16 -12.22
CA GLU A 137 2.83 -0.06 -13.18
C GLU A 137 1.48 0.09 -12.46
N LEU A 138 1.47 0.03 -11.12
CA LEU A 138 0.26 0.05 -10.32
C LEU A 138 0.27 1.22 -9.33
N GLN A 139 -0.72 2.10 -9.46
CA GLN A 139 -0.97 3.17 -8.49
C GLN A 139 -2.10 2.79 -7.55
N LYS A 140 -1.83 2.80 -6.24
CA LYS A 140 -2.87 2.59 -5.22
C LYS A 140 -3.85 3.77 -5.17
N VAL A 141 -5.13 3.45 -5.04
CA VAL A 141 -6.22 4.40 -4.85
C VAL A 141 -6.84 4.19 -3.47
N ASP A 142 -6.94 5.25 -2.66
CA ASP A 142 -7.49 5.15 -1.30
C ASP A 142 -9.03 5.13 -1.26
N ARG A 143 -9.70 5.75 -2.24
CA ARG A 143 -11.16 5.82 -2.31
C ARG A 143 -11.65 5.63 -3.75
N LEU A 144 -12.68 4.81 -3.91
CA LEU A 144 -13.43 4.74 -5.15
C LEU A 144 -14.16 6.08 -5.37
N PRO A 145 -14.10 6.66 -6.57
CA PRO A 145 -14.92 7.81 -6.92
C PRO A 145 -16.40 7.39 -6.92
N GLN A 146 -17.27 8.31 -6.52
CA GLN A 146 -18.72 8.09 -6.51
C GLN A 146 -19.31 8.06 -7.93
N GLU A 147 -18.64 8.68 -8.90
CA GLU A 147 -19.07 8.78 -10.29
C GLU A 147 -17.89 8.49 -11.23
N PHE A 148 -18.16 7.72 -12.29
CA PHE A 148 -17.20 7.47 -13.37
C PHE A 148 -17.63 8.23 -14.62
N ARG A 149 -16.68 8.95 -15.25
CA ARG A 149 -16.92 9.59 -16.55
C ARG A 149 -16.91 8.53 -17.66
N ILE A 150 -17.98 8.47 -18.43
CA ILE A 150 -18.11 7.59 -19.60
C ILE A 150 -17.16 8.08 -20.69
N GLU A 151 -16.30 7.21 -21.21
CA GLU A 151 -15.46 7.51 -22.39
C GLU A 151 -16.19 7.17 -23.68
N ASN A 152 -16.68 5.94 -23.81
CA ASN A 152 -17.29 5.45 -25.03
C ASN A 152 -18.54 4.64 -24.70
N ILE A 153 -19.58 4.81 -25.51
CA ILE A 153 -20.78 3.98 -25.49
C ILE A 153 -20.59 2.93 -26.59
N LEU A 154 -20.46 1.66 -26.21
CA LEU A 154 -20.37 0.57 -27.17
C LEU A 154 -21.75 0.35 -27.80
N LYS A 155 -21.84 0.45 -29.13
CA LYS A 155 -23.07 0.08 -29.86
C LYS A 155 -23.19 -1.44 -29.89
N LYS A 156 -24.37 -1.97 -29.58
CA LYS A 156 -24.67 -3.41 -29.69
C LYS A 156 -24.51 -3.81 -31.16
N GLY A 157 -23.65 -4.81 -31.45
CA GLY A 157 -23.53 -5.37 -32.79
C GLY A 157 -24.85 -6.02 -33.20
N LYS A 158 -25.25 -5.88 -34.47
CA LYS A 158 -26.33 -6.69 -35.03
C LYS A 158 -25.87 -8.15 -35.03
N GLU A 159 -26.58 -9.02 -34.34
CA GLU A 159 -26.54 -10.46 -34.65
C GLU A 159 -27.01 -10.62 -36.09
N ASN A 160 -26.18 -11.27 -36.91
CA ASN A 160 -26.55 -11.75 -38.24
C ASN A 160 -27.25 -13.09 -38.11
#